data_AF-A0A803MM03-F1
#
_entry.id   AF-A0A803MM03-F1
#
_cell.length_a   1.000
_cell.length_b   1.000
_cell.length_c   1.000
_cell.angle_alpha   90.00
_cell.angle_beta   90.00
_cell.angle_gamma   90.00
#
_symmetry.space_group_name_H-M   'P 1'
#
loop_
_entity.id
_entity.type
_entity.pdbx_description
1 polymer ?
#
loop_
_entity_poly.entity_id
_entity_poly.type
_entity_poly.pdbx_seq_one_letter_code
_entity_poly.pdbx_strand_id
1 'polypeptide(L)' 'MAANASVEEPIPTSAVLMAASKHISTRCRDENIAFLKCKKKDQNPEKCLDKGQQVTRCVFTLFLWYKSWLIFAVDVA' A
#
# COMPACT_ATOMS: atom_id res chain seq x y z
N MET A 1 17.91 10.16 4.21
CA MET A 1 16.84 11.00 4.80
C MET A 1 15.69 10.09 5.19
N ALA A 2 15.52 9.80 6.48
CA ALA A 2 14.39 9.02 6.99
C ALA A 2 13.25 9.99 7.37
N ALA A 3 12.10 9.85 6.73
CA ALA A 3 10.88 10.53 7.19
C ALA A 3 10.32 9.73 8.36
N ASN A 4 10.41 10.32 9.56
CA ASN A 4 9.78 9.87 10.78
C ASN A 4 8.30 10.29 10.75
N ALA A 5 7.38 9.32 10.74
CA ALA A 5 5.99 9.54 11.12
C ALA A 5 5.70 8.58 12.27
N SER A 6 5.60 9.14 13.46
CA SER A 6 5.28 8.48 14.72
C SER A 6 3.87 7.90 14.71
N VAL A 7 3.73 6.70 15.29
CA VAL A 7 2.58 5.77 15.43
C VAL A 7 2.59 4.63 14.40
N GLU A 8 3.41 3.61 14.69
CA GLU A 8 3.26 2.18 14.37
C GLU A 8 2.84 1.67 12.97
N GLU A 9 2.77 2.50 11.93
CA GLU A 9 2.65 2.05 10.55
C GLU A 9 4.02 2.08 9.85
N PRO A 10 4.66 0.93 9.58
CA PRO A 10 5.98 0.89 8.97
C PRO A 10 5.91 1.48 7.56
N ILE A 11 6.51 2.66 7.36
CA ILE A 11 6.59 3.27 6.03
C ILE A 11 7.29 2.29 5.09
N PRO A 12 6.62 1.81 4.03
CA PRO A 12 7.21 0.81 3.16
C PRO A 12 8.32 1.46 2.35
N THR A 13 9.54 0.91 2.45
CA THR A 13 10.66 1.36 1.64
C THR A 13 10.40 1.02 0.16
N SER A 14 11.07 1.74 -0.74
CA SER A 14 10.96 1.48 -2.18
C SER A 14 11.27 0.02 -2.54
N ALA A 15 12.24 -0.59 -1.84
CA ALA A 15 12.59 -2.01 -2.00
C ALA A 15 11.42 -2.95 -1.65
N VAL A 16 10.74 -2.70 -0.52
CA VAL A 16 9.59 -3.50 -0.08
C VAL A 16 8.41 -3.36 -1.04
N LEU A 17 8.13 -2.14 -1.50
CA LEU A 17 7.09 -1.89 -2.51
C LEU A 17 7.38 -2.62 -3.82
N MET A 18 8.64 -2.62 -4.26
CA MET A 18 9.05 -3.29 -5.50
C MET A 18 8.93 -4.81 -5.38
N ALA A 19 9.37 -5.39 -4.26
CA ALA A 19 9.23 -6.81 -3.97
C ALA A 19 7.75 -7.26 -3.90
N ALA A 20 6.89 -6.44 -3.30
CA ALA A 20 5.46 -6.73 -3.16
C ALA A 20 4.61 -6.31 -4.38
N SER A 21 5.21 -5.74 -5.43
CA SER A 21 4.48 -5.15 -6.57
C SER A 21 3.46 -6.08 -7.22
N LYS A 22 3.80 -7.36 -7.41
CA LYS A 22 2.88 -8.38 -7.96
C LYS A 22 1.67 -8.62 -7.04
N HIS A 23 1.90 -8.68 -5.73
CA HIS A 23 0.84 -8.88 -4.73
C HIS A 23 -0.05 -7.64 -4.62
N ILE A 24 0.54 -6.45 -4.62
CA ILE A 24 -0.20 -5.18 -4.64
C ILE A 24 -1.07 -5.08 -5.90
N SER A 25 -0.53 -5.46 -7.06
CA SER A 25 -1.24 -5.40 -8.35
C SER A 25 -2.45 -6.33 -8.43
N THR A 26 -2.47 -7.41 -7.64
CA THR A 26 -3.58 -8.37 -7.60
C THR A 26 -4.57 -8.08 -6.47
N ARG A 27 -4.07 -7.77 -5.26
CA ARG A 27 -4.91 -7.56 -4.06
C ARG A 27 -5.51 -6.16 -3.96
N CYS A 28 -4.81 -5.13 -4.45
CA CYS A 28 -5.26 -3.73 -4.41
C CYS A 28 -5.53 -3.18 -5.81
N ARG A 29 -6.01 -4.05 -6.72
CA ARG A 29 -6.16 -3.72 -8.14
C ARG A 29 -7.21 -2.65 -8.36
N ASP A 30 -8.35 -2.77 -7.69
CA ASP A 30 -9.53 -1.94 -7.95
C ASP A 30 -9.30 -0.50 -7.47
N GLU A 31 -8.68 -0.33 -6.31
CA GLU A 31 -8.28 0.97 -5.75
C GLU A 31 -7.24 1.64 -6.67
N ASN A 32 -6.24 0.87 -7.12
CA ASN A 32 -5.21 1.38 -8.03
C ASN A 32 -5.80 1.84 -9.37
N ILE A 33 -6.71 1.06 -9.95
CA ILE A 33 -7.39 1.43 -11.19
C ILE A 33 -8.27 2.67 -10.98
N ALA A 34 -8.97 2.78 -9.84
CA ALA A 34 -9.78 3.95 -9.51
C ALA A 34 -8.91 5.21 -9.40
N PHE A 35 -7.76 5.13 -8.74
CA PHE A 35 -6.80 6.23 -8.65
C PHE A 35 -6.24 6.63 -10.02
N LEU A 36 -5.83 5.65 -10.86
CA LEU A 36 -5.33 5.92 -12.21
C LEU A 36 -6.40 6.52 -13.12
N LYS A 37 -7.66 6.06 -13.02
CA LYS A 37 -8.79 6.64 -13.76
C LYS A 37 -9.04 8.09 -13.34
N CYS A 38 -8.95 8.40 -12.04
CA CYS A 38 -9.09 9.76 -11.54
C CYS A 38 -7.97 10.66 -12.11
N LYS A 39 -6.72 10.21 -12.00
CA LYS A 39 -5.54 10.93 -12.49
C LYS A 39 -5.55 11.16 -14.01
N LYS A 40 -6.15 10.22 -14.77
CA LYS A 40 -6.32 10.34 -16.22
C LYS A 40 -7.39 11.36 -16.62
N LYS A 41 -8.40 11.58 -15.77
CA LYS A 41 -9.50 12.54 -16.02
C LYS A 41 -9.11 13.97 -15.63
N ASP A 42 -8.57 14.12 -14.43
CA ASP A 42 -8.14 15.40 -13.86
C ASP A 42 -6.71 15.25 -13.35
N GLN A 43 -5.78 16.06 -13.85
CA GLN A 43 -4.39 16.06 -13.38
C GLN A 43 -4.21 16.81 -12.04
N ASN A 44 -5.27 17.41 -11.49
CA ASN A 44 -5.20 18.10 -10.21
C ASN A 44 -5.05 17.08 -9.06
N PRO A 45 -3.95 17.11 -8.30
CA PRO A 45 -3.67 16.14 -7.23
C PRO A 45 -4.69 16.15 -6.09
N GLU A 46 -5.34 17.29 -5.80
CA GLU A 46 -6.29 17.41 -4.69
C GLU A 46 -7.58 16.61 -4.91
N LYS A 47 -8.07 16.58 -6.16
CA LYS A 47 -9.32 15.88 -6.51
C LYS A 47 -9.21 14.36 -6.38
N CYS A 48 -8.02 13.79 -6.53
CA CYS A 48 -7.77 12.36 -6.51
C CYS A 48 -7.15 11.86 -5.18
N LEU A 49 -7.00 12.75 -4.20
CA LEU A 49 -6.31 12.46 -2.94
C LEU A 49 -7.03 11.38 -2.13
N ASP A 50 -8.37 11.40 -2.10
CA ASP A 50 -9.20 10.35 -1.48
C ASP A 50 -8.90 8.96 -2.07
N LYS A 51 -8.79 8.86 -3.41
CA LYS A 51 -8.45 7.59 -4.08
C LYS A 51 -7.02 7.16 -3.80
N GLY A 52 -6.09 8.11 -3.69
CA GLY A 52 -4.72 7.83 -3.28
C GLY A 52 -4.65 7.26 -1.85
N GLN A 53 -5.41 7.83 -0.92
CA GLN A 53 -5.50 7.31 0.44
C GLN A 53 -6.08 5.89 0.50
N GLN A 54 -7.08 5.58 -0.35
CA GLN A 54 -7.65 4.23 -0.44
C GLN A 54 -6.61 3.20 -0.91
N VAL A 55 -5.82 3.52 -1.93
CA VAL A 55 -4.71 2.66 -2.40
C VAL A 55 -3.71 2.41 -1.27
N THR A 56 -3.28 3.47 -0.60
CA THR A 56 -2.31 3.39 0.49
C THR A 56 -2.83 2.53 1.64
N ARG A 57 -4.10 2.69 2.04
CA ARG A 57 -4.75 1.85 3.07
C ARG A 57 -4.78 0.37 2.68
N CYS A 58 -5.09 0.05 1.42
CA CYS A 58 -5.09 -1.34 0.96
C CYS A 58 -3.69 -1.95 1.04
N VAL A 59 -2.66 -1.21 0.60
CA VAL A 59 -1.26 -1.66 0.65
C VAL A 59 -0.79 -1.88 2.09
N PHE A 60 -1.10 -0.97 3.01
CA PHE A 60 -0.77 -1.14 4.43
C PHE A 60 -1.48 -2.35 5.05
N THR A 61 -2.77 -2.51 4.77
CA THR A 61 -3.55 -3.69 5.24
C THR A 61 -2.92 -4.99 4.76
N LEU A 62 -2.47 -5.02 3.50
CA LEU A 62 -1.75 -6.16 2.93
C LEU A 62 -0.43 -6.44 3.66
N PHE A 63 0.36 -5.42 4.00
CA PHE A 63 1.59 -5.60 4.79
C PHE A 63 1.32 -6.07 6.22
N LEU A 64 0.27 -5.56 6.88
CA LEU A 64 -0.14 -6.06 8.19
C LEU A 64 -0.55 -7.54 8.13
N TRP A 65 -1.28 -7.93 7.09
CA TRP A 65 -1.61 -9.32 6.81
C TRP A 65 -0.37 -10.19 6.65
N TYR A 66 0.61 -9.76 5.84
CA TYR A 66 1.86 -10.51 5.66
C TYR A 66 2.67 -10.60 6.95
N LYS A 67 2.73 -9.52 7.73
CA LYS A 67 3.43 -9.52 9.03
C LYS A 67 2.79 -10.49 10.02
N SER A 68 1.45 -10.53 10.08
CA SER A 68 0.73 -11.49 10.91
C SER A 68 0.94 -12.93 10.43
N TRP A 69 0.86 -13.16 9.12
CA TRP A 69 1.13 -14.48 8.54
C TRP A 69 2.55 -14.97 8.82
N LEU A 70 3.54 -14.06 8.76
CA LEU A 70 4.94 -14.38 9.08
C LEU A 70 5.11 -14.81 10.54
N ILE A 71 4.44 -14.15 11.49
CA ILE A 71 4.48 -14.54 12.91
C ILE A 71 3.93 -15.97 13.06
N PHE A 72 2.74 -16.25 12.51
CA PHE A 72 2.17 -17.60 12.53
C PHE A 72 3.05 -18.65 11.83
N ALA A 73 3.76 -18.27 10.75
CA ALA A 73 4.64 -19.19 10.03
C ALA A 73 5.96 -19.48 10.78
N VAL A 74 6.45 -18.55 11.61
CA VAL A 74 7.66 -18.74 12.43
C VAL A 74 7.35 -19.50 13.72
N ASP A 75 6.17 -19.31 14.31
CA ASP A 75 5.75 -20.06 15.51
C ASP A 75 5.25 -21.49 15.19
N VAL A 76 4.96 -21.80 13.91
CA VAL A 76 4.63 -23.14 13.40
C VAL A 76 5.78 -23.65 12.52
N ALA A 77 7.01 -23.59 13.03
CA ALA A 77 8.20 -24.20 12.43
C ALA A 77 9.10 -24.82 13.51
#